data_AF-A0A8H5D418-F1
#
_entry.id   AF-A0A8H5D418-F1
#
_cell.length_a   1.000
_cell.length_b   1.000
_cell.length_c   1.000
_cell.angle_alpha   90.00
_cell.angle_beta   90.00
_cell.angle_gamma   90.00
#
_symmetry.space_group_name_H-M   'P 1'
#
loop_
_entity.id
_entity.type
_entity.pdbx_description
1 polymer ?
#
loop_
_entity_poly.entity_id
_entity_poly.type
_entity_poly.pdbx_seq_one_letter_code
_entity_poly.pdbx_strand_id
1 'polypeptide(L)'
;MHAKTGFPTKPFKSGSHVYIYPVHLPPTLDDTSVGIFNKNSAFCIITALDRENFKVAWCTSGVPTWILWTERWQWLTEAEVDLGDGKEKRRVTKYDSVEVFGGLAAYFVKWFIGRKLNMGFQAQADGLKRWAEGNA
;
A
#
# COMPACT_ATOMS: atom_id res chain seq x y z
N MET A 1 2.65 -16.11 18.36
CA MET A 1 3.12 -14.89 19.04
C MET A 1 2.75 -13.68 18.19
N HIS A 2 1.65 -12.99 18.53
CA HIS A 2 1.30 -11.73 17.87
C HIS A 2 2.21 -10.62 18.41
N ALA A 3 3.19 -10.20 17.62
CA ALA A 3 3.94 -8.99 17.92
C ALA A 3 2.97 -7.81 17.83
N LYS A 4 2.66 -7.16 18.95
CA LYS A 4 2.16 -5.78 18.94
C LYS A 4 3.30 -4.92 18.41
N THR A 5 3.40 -4.77 17.09
CA THR A 5 4.28 -3.80 16.47
C THR A 5 3.77 -2.43 16.84
N GLY A 6 4.30 -1.87 17.93
CA GLY A 6 4.11 -0.46 18.26
C GLY A 6 4.58 0.38 17.07
N PHE A 7 3.81 1.43 16.74
CA PHE A 7 4.22 2.35 15.68
C PHE A 7 5.65 2.82 15.95
N PRO A 8 6.51 2.86 14.93
CA PRO A 8 7.88 3.32 15.11
C PRO A 8 7.84 4.74 15.68
N THR A 9 8.48 4.91 16.85
CA THR A 9 8.48 6.16 17.61
C THR A 9 9.32 7.26 16.94
N LYS A 10 10.11 6.91 15.93
CA LYS A 10 10.87 7.86 15.11
C LYS A 10 10.13 8.10 13.79
N PRO A 11 9.89 9.37 13.42
CA PRO A 11 9.23 9.67 12.17
C PRO A 11 10.15 9.30 11.00
N PHE A 12 9.60 8.63 9.99
CA PHE A 12 10.35 8.25 8.80
C PHE A 12 10.94 9.46 8.08
N LYS A 13 12.04 9.21 7.35
CA LYS A 13 12.71 10.19 6.48
C LYS A 13 12.82 9.63 5.05
N SER A 14 12.91 10.49 4.05
CA SER A 14 13.29 10.06 2.70
C SER A 14 14.63 9.31 2.75
N GLY A 15 14.77 8.25 1.96
CA GLY A 15 15.88 7.29 2.00
C GLY A 15 15.75 6.17 3.04
N SER A 16 14.72 6.21 3.91
CA SER A 16 14.48 5.09 4.85
C SER A 16 13.99 3.86 4.09
N HIS A 17 14.41 2.68 4.57
CA HIS A 17 13.99 1.41 4.00
C HIS A 17 12.72 0.90 4.68
N VAL A 18 11.80 0.37 3.88
CA VAL A 18 10.56 -0.25 4.31
C VAL A 18 10.60 -1.70 3.88
N TYR A 19 10.53 -2.60 4.85
CA TYR A 19 10.42 -4.03 4.58
C TYR A 19 8.99 -4.48 4.87
N ILE A 20 8.31 -4.94 3.82
CA ILE A 20 6.93 -5.41 3.88
C ILE A 20 6.95 -6.93 3.77
N TYR A 21 6.63 -7.59 4.87
CA TYR A 21 6.55 -9.04 4.95
C TYR A 21 5.52 -9.47 6.02
N PRO A 22 4.71 -10.50 5.75
CA PRO A 22 4.55 -11.21 4.48
C PRO A 22 3.63 -10.47 3.49
N VAL A 23 3.85 -10.67 2.18
CA VAL A 23 2.94 -10.21 1.12
C VAL A 23 2.34 -11.43 0.42
N HIS A 24 1.03 -11.61 0.55
CA HIS A 24 0.30 -12.71 -0.09
C HIS A 24 -0.39 -12.26 -1.38
N LEU A 25 -0.31 -13.10 -2.42
CA LEU A 25 -0.98 -12.88 -3.70
C LEU A 25 -1.81 -14.12 -4.11
N PRO A 26 -3.14 -14.16 -3.88
CA PRO A 26 -4.03 -13.08 -3.43
C PRO A 26 -3.86 -12.71 -1.95
N PRO A 27 -4.36 -11.53 -1.51
CA PRO A 27 -4.27 -11.11 -0.11
C PRO A 27 -5.10 -12.04 0.79
N THR A 28 -4.44 -12.79 1.66
CA THR A 28 -5.07 -13.65 2.66
C THR A 28 -4.37 -13.50 4.00
N LEU A 29 -5.09 -13.72 5.10
CA LEU A 29 -4.52 -13.73 6.45
C LEU A 29 -3.94 -15.09 6.87
N ASP A 30 -4.27 -16.15 6.12
CA ASP A 30 -3.91 -17.52 6.45
C ASP A 30 -2.77 -18.03 5.54
N ASP A 31 -1.61 -18.27 6.16
CA ASP A 31 -0.41 -18.82 5.53
C ASP A 31 -0.64 -20.21 4.91
N THR A 32 -1.60 -20.99 5.41
CA THR A 32 -1.84 -22.37 4.93
C THR A 32 -2.50 -22.41 3.55
N SER A 33 -3.18 -21.33 3.15
CA SER A 33 -3.92 -21.22 1.89
C SER A 33 -3.07 -20.69 0.72
N VAL A 34 -1.85 -20.22 1.00
CA VAL A 34 -0.99 -19.54 0.03
C VAL A 34 0.21 -20.43 -0.30
N GLY A 35 0.20 -21.05 -1.48
CA GLY A 35 1.36 -21.83 -1.94
C GLY A 35 2.66 -21.02 -1.91
N ILE A 36 3.80 -21.67 -1.73
CA ILE A 36 5.12 -21.04 -1.48
C ILE A 36 5.45 -19.92 -2.47
N PHE A 37 5.06 -20.06 -3.75
CA PHE A 37 5.28 -19.06 -4.81
C PHE A 37 4.43 -17.79 -4.70
N ASN A 38 3.41 -17.77 -3.85
CA ASN A 38 2.50 -16.64 -3.65
C ASN A 38 2.77 -15.87 -2.35
N LYS A 39 3.78 -16.30 -1.56
CA LYS A 39 4.29 -15.59 -0.38
C LYS A 39 5.56 -14.85 -0.77
N ASN A 40 5.50 -13.53 -0.74
CA ASN A 40 6.58 -12.65 -1.16
C ASN A 40 6.94 -11.66 -0.05
N SER A 41 8.03 -10.93 -0.26
CA SER A 41 8.39 -9.75 0.51
C SER A 41 8.67 -8.59 -0.43
N ALA A 42 8.31 -7.38 -0.04
CA ALA A 42 8.70 -6.18 -0.76
C ALA A 42 9.71 -5.40 0.06
N PHE A 43 10.86 -5.11 -0.54
CA PHE A 43 11.85 -4.20 0.01
C PHE A 43 11.76 -2.88 -0.75
N CYS A 44 11.49 -1.79 -0.03
CA CYS A 44 11.22 -0.49 -0.62
C CYS A 44 12.08 0.59 0.02
N ILE A 45 12.32 1.68 -0.71
CA ILE A 45 12.97 2.89 -0.20
C ILE A 45 11.99 4.05 -0.33
N ILE A 46 11.82 4.84 0.72
CA ILE A 46 11.01 6.06 0.69
C ILE A 46 11.70 7.07 -0.23
N THR A 47 11.07 7.43 -1.34
CA THR A 47 11.58 8.39 -2.32
C THR A 47 11.12 9.81 -1.99
N ALA A 48 9.86 9.97 -1.60
CA ALA A 48 9.28 11.25 -1.21
C ALA A 48 8.51 11.14 0.10
N LEU A 49 8.63 12.18 0.94
CA LEU A 49 7.83 12.34 2.15
C LEU A 49 7.44 13.81 2.30
N ASP A 50 6.17 14.10 2.04
CA ASP A 50 5.57 15.42 2.18
C ASP A 50 4.54 15.35 3.32
N ARG A 51 4.91 15.93 4.46
CA ARG A 51 4.07 15.92 5.65
C ARG A 51 2.97 16.99 5.62
N GLU A 52 3.16 18.05 4.84
CA GLU A 52 2.21 19.15 4.74
C GLU A 52 1.00 18.73 3.91
N ASN A 53 1.24 17.97 2.84
CA ASN A 53 0.19 17.46 1.96
C ASN A 53 -0.17 15.99 2.21
N PHE A 54 0.31 15.41 3.31
CA PHE A 54 0.09 14.01 3.70
C PHE A 54 0.39 13.01 2.57
N LYS A 55 1.50 13.21 1.84
CA LYS A 55 1.92 12.35 0.72
C LYS A 55 3.20 11.59 1.05
N VAL A 56 3.25 10.35 0.62
CA VAL A 56 4.45 9.52 0.70
C VAL A 56 4.60 8.75 -0.60
N ALA A 57 5.85 8.59 -1.04
CA ALA A 57 6.19 7.72 -2.14
C ALA A 57 7.33 6.79 -1.76
N TRP A 58 7.30 5.58 -2.29
CA TRP A 58 8.41 4.65 -2.18
C TRP A 58 8.57 3.82 -3.45
N CYS A 59 9.81 3.45 -3.74
CA CYS A 59 10.15 2.58 -4.86
C CYS A 59 10.67 1.23 -4.39
N THR A 60 10.51 0.19 -5.21
CA THR A 60 11.13 -1.12 -4.95
C THR A 60 12.64 -1.00 -5.02
N SER A 61 13.31 -1.63 -4.06
CA SER A 61 14.76 -1.76 -4.01
C SER A 61 15.14 -3.26 -4.03
N GLY A 62 16.33 -3.56 -4.55
CA GLY A 62 16.84 -4.94 -4.66
C GLY A 62 16.57 -5.64 -5.99
N VAL A 63 15.85 -5.02 -6.92
CA VAL A 63 15.69 -5.50 -8.31
C VAL A 63 16.25 -4.44 -9.27
N PRO A 64 17.06 -4.81 -10.27
CA PRO A 64 17.52 -3.87 -11.30
C PRO A 64 16.34 -3.19 -12.00
N THR A 65 16.38 -1.85 -12.12
CA THR A 65 15.26 -1.03 -12.62
C THR A 65 14.83 -1.34 -14.05
N TRP A 66 15.74 -1.86 -14.88
CA TRP A 66 15.44 -2.32 -16.24
C TRP A 66 14.60 -3.62 -16.27
N ILE A 67 14.71 -4.46 -15.24
CA ILE A 67 13.89 -5.67 -15.08
C ILE A 67 12.52 -5.25 -14.58
N LEU A 68 12.47 -4.66 -13.39
CA LEU A 68 11.25 -4.24 -12.75
C LEU A 68 11.56 -3.05 -11.86
N TRP A 69 10.97 -1.92 -12.18
CA TRP A 69 10.89 -0.77 -11.31
C TRP A 69 9.45 -0.59 -10.90
N THR A 70 9.22 -0.29 -9.62
CA THR A 70 7.91 0.14 -9.17
C THR A 70 8.05 1.35 -8.27
N GLU A 71 7.08 2.25 -8.36
CA GLU A 71 6.92 3.35 -7.40
C GLU A 71 5.46 3.44 -6.99
N ARG A 72 5.24 3.43 -5.68
CA ARG A 72 3.93 3.64 -5.09
C ARG A 72 3.86 5.01 -4.47
N TRP A 73 2.84 5.76 -4.87
CA TRP A 73 2.42 7.01 -4.28
C TRP A 73 1.18 6.79 -3.44
N GLN A 74 1.17 7.34 -2.23
CA GLN A 74 0.02 7.30 -1.34
C GLN A 74 -0.21 8.67 -0.74
N TRP A 75 -1.46 9.08 -0.65
CA TRP A 75 -1.79 10.36 -0.03
C TRP A 75 -3.17 10.38 0.58
N LEU A 76 -3.37 11.34 1.47
CA LEU A 76 -4.64 11.62 2.13
C LEU A 76 -5.15 12.99 1.71
N THR A 77 -6.43 13.07 1.34
CA THR A 77 -7.12 14.34 1.10
C THR A 77 -8.40 14.42 1.90
N GLU A 78 -8.78 15.61 2.34
CA GLU A 78 -10.12 15.85 2.83
C GLU A 78 -11.10 15.96 1.66
N ALA A 79 -12.23 15.26 1.75
CA ALA A 79 -13.31 15.33 0.78
C ALA A 79 -14.65 15.53 1.50
N GLU A 80 -15.55 16.27 0.87
CA GLU A 80 -16.95 16.34 1.31
C GLU A 80 -17.76 15.31 0.50
N VAL A 81 -18.42 14.38 1.19
CA VAL A 81 -19.32 13.42 0.57
C VAL A 81 -20.75 13.69 0.99
N ASP A 82 -21.67 13.61 0.02
CA ASP A 82 -23.10 13.59 0.27
C ASP A 82 -23.51 12.16 0.61
N LEU A 83 -24.06 11.96 1.81
CA LEU A 83 -24.46 10.64 2.30
C LEU A 83 -25.85 10.21 1.82
N GLY A 84 -26.43 10.94 0.86
CA GLY A 84 -27.71 10.58 0.25
C GLY A 84 -28.85 11.01 1.15
N ASP A 85 -29.08 12.32 1.20
CA ASP A 85 -30.38 12.96 1.51
C ASP A 85 -30.34 14.48 1.25
N GLY A 86 -29.26 15.02 0.66
CA GLY A 86 -29.13 16.43 0.30
C GLY A 86 -29.05 17.40 1.48
N LYS A 87 -29.01 16.90 2.72
CA LYS A 87 -29.11 17.69 3.95
C LYS A 87 -27.82 17.80 4.76
N GLU A 88 -26.84 16.92 4.55
CA GLU A 88 -25.63 16.96 5.36
C GLU A 88 -24.41 16.46 4.58
N LYS A 89 -23.50 17.39 4.30
CA LYS A 89 -22.18 17.07 3.77
C LYS A 89 -21.29 16.64 4.93
N ARG A 90 -20.77 15.42 4.89
CA ARG A 90 -19.79 14.96 5.88
C ARG A 90 -18.39 15.13 5.32
N ARG A 91 -17.50 15.71 6.14
CA ARG A 91 -16.06 15.67 5.87
C ARG A 91 -15.56 14.26 6.10
N VAL A 92 -14.94 13.68 5.08
CA VAL A 92 -14.31 12.36 5.13
C VAL A 92 -12.87 12.47 4.64
N THR A 93 -12.01 11.60 5.17
CA THR A 93 -10.65 11.47 4.68
C THR A 93 -10.63 10.44 3.56
N LYS A 94 -10.22 10.86 2.37
CA LYS A 94 -10.00 9.99 1.22
C LYS A 94 -8.55 9.55 1.21
N TYR A 95 -8.34 8.25 1.12
CA TYR A 95 -7.04 7.63 0.92
C TYR A 95 -6.92 7.18 -0.53
N ASP A 96 -5.86 7.64 -1.19
CA ASP A 96 -5.52 7.27 -2.56
C ASP A 96 -4.16 6.55 -2.56
N SER A 97 -4.05 5.51 -3.37
CA SER A 97 -2.82 4.75 -3.57
C SER A 97 -2.67 4.41 -5.04
N VAL A 98 -1.57 4.83 -5.66
CA VAL A 98 -1.24 4.56 -7.06
C VAL A 98 0.10 3.87 -7.11
N GLU A 99 0.20 2.78 -7.85
CA GLU A 99 1.46 2.09 -8.09
C GLU A 99 1.76 2.05 -9.59
N VAL A 100 2.94 2.54 -9.96
CA VAL A 100 3.44 2.58 -11.32
C VAL A 100 4.49 1.49 -11.46
N PHE A 101 4.43 0.74 -12.56
CA PHE A 101 5.39 -0.32 -12.90
C PHE A 101 6.13 0.06 -14.19
N GLY A 102 7.43 -0.15 -14.22
CA GLY A 102 8.31 0.05 -15.37
C GLY A 102 9.30 -1.10 -15.56
N GLY A 103 9.93 -1.15 -16.73
CA GLY A 103 10.87 -2.23 -17.11
C GLY A 103 10.20 -3.37 -17.86
N LEU A 104 11.00 -4.37 -18.25
CA LEU A 104 10.54 -5.47 -19.10
C LEU A 104 9.50 -6.37 -18.40
N ALA A 105 9.66 -6.62 -17.10
CA ALA A 105 8.75 -7.46 -16.33
C ALA A 105 7.41 -6.76 -16.03
N ALA A 106 7.30 -5.44 -16.20
CA ALA A 106 6.05 -4.71 -15.96
C ALA A 106 4.89 -5.22 -16.84
N TYR A 107 5.19 -5.64 -18.08
CA TYR A 107 4.18 -6.22 -18.98
C TYR A 107 3.66 -7.56 -18.45
N PHE A 108 4.55 -8.42 -17.95
CA PHE A 108 4.18 -9.68 -17.31
C PHE A 108 3.33 -9.45 -16.05
N VAL A 109 3.75 -8.51 -15.20
CA VAL A 109 2.99 -8.12 -14.00
C VAL A 109 1.58 -7.67 -14.38
N LYS A 110 1.46 -6.80 -15.38
CA LYS A 110 0.17 -6.29 -15.85
C LYS A 110 -0.78 -7.40 -16.28
N TRP A 111 -0.30 -8.40 -17.01
CA TRP A 111 -1.14 -9.47 -17.56
C TRP A 111 -1.49 -10.56 -16.54
N PHE A 112 -0.55 -10.95 -15.68
CA PHE A 112 -0.74 -12.14 -14.81
C PHE A 112 -1.04 -11.81 -13.35
N ILE A 113 -0.55 -10.67 -12.84
CA ILE A 113 -0.54 -10.35 -11.41
C ILE A 113 -1.38 -9.10 -11.10
N GLY A 114 -1.62 -8.22 -12.08
CA GLY A 114 -2.30 -6.94 -11.90
C GLY A 114 -3.63 -7.02 -11.15
N ARG A 115 -4.47 -8.04 -11.45
CA ARG A 115 -5.75 -8.21 -10.73
C ARG A 115 -5.54 -8.54 -9.26
N LYS A 116 -4.57 -9.40 -8.93
CA LYS A 116 -4.25 -9.79 -7.55
C LYS A 116 -3.60 -8.63 -6.79
N LEU A 117 -2.76 -7.83 -7.45
CA LEU A 117 -2.16 -6.64 -6.88
C LEU A 117 -3.22 -5.60 -6.52
N ASN A 118 -4.17 -5.33 -7.43
CA ASN A 118 -5.28 -4.41 -7.15
C ASN A 118 -6.13 -4.89 -5.96
N MET A 119 -6.39 -6.20 -5.83
CA MET A 119 -7.05 -6.74 -4.64
C MET A 119 -6.21 -6.49 -3.37
N GLY A 120 -4.89 -6.67 -3.45
CA GLY A 120 -3.98 -6.38 -2.34
C GLY A 120 -4.01 -4.91 -1.91
N PHE A 121 -4.03 -3.99 -2.88
CA PHE A 121 -4.13 -2.55 -2.60
C PHE A 121 -5.47 -2.19 -1.95
N GLN A 122 -6.56 -2.78 -2.43
CA GLN A 122 -7.88 -2.59 -1.83
C GLN A 122 -7.90 -3.13 -0.40
N ALA A 123 -7.41 -4.35 -0.17
CA ALA A 123 -7.35 -4.95 1.16
C ALA A 123 -6.50 -4.11 2.14
N GLN A 124 -5.39 -3.52 1.65
CA GLN A 124 -4.59 -2.59 2.44
C GLN A 124 -5.38 -1.33 2.81
N ALA A 125 -6.11 -0.74 1.87
CA ALA A 125 -6.94 0.44 2.11
C ALA A 125 -8.06 0.14 3.13
N ASP A 126 -8.74 -1.00 2.97
CA ASP A 126 -9.80 -1.44 3.88
C ASP A 126 -9.28 -1.71 5.29
N GLY A 127 -8.11 -2.34 5.40
CA GLY A 127 -7.43 -2.57 6.68
C GLY A 127 -7.05 -1.25 7.38
N LEU A 128 -6.49 -0.30 6.62
CA LEU A 128 -6.16 1.03 7.13
C LEU A 128 -7.40 1.77 7.62
N LYS A 129 -8.49 1.72 6.85
CA LYS A 129 -9.77 2.33 7.20
C LYS A 129 -10.33 1.74 8.50
N ARG A 130 -10.44 0.41 8.59
CA ARG A 130 -10.94 -0.28 9.79
C ARG A 130 -10.15 0.10 11.03
N TRP A 131 -8.82 0.14 10.91
CA TRP A 131 -7.94 0.52 12.00
C TRP A 131 -8.12 1.99 12.42
N ALA A 132 -8.15 2.91 11.46
CA ALA A 132 -8.32 4.35 11.72
C ALA A 132 -9.69 4.70 12.33
N GLU A 133 -10.73 3.97 11.93
CA GLU A 133 -12.10 4.15 12.44
C GLU A 133 -12.36 3.42 13.77
N GLY A 134 -11.38 2.69 14.31
CA GLY A 134 -11.50 1.97 15.59
C GLY A 134 -12.32 0.67 15.52
N ASN A 135 -12.55 0.14 14.32
CA ASN A 135 -13.30 -1.10 14.08
C ASN A 135 -12.38 -2.33 13.99
N ALA A 136 -11.36 -2.39 14.86
CA ALA A 136 -10.34 -3.45 14.86
C ALA A 136 -10.80 -4.74 15.52
#